data_AF-A0AAV4Z9Y5-F1
#
_entry.id   AF-A0AAV4Z9Y5-F1
#
_cell.length_a   1.000
_cell.length_b   1.000
_cell.length_c   1.000
_cell.angle_alpha   90.00
_cell.angle_beta   90.00
_cell.angle_gamma   90.00
#
_symmetry.space_group_name_H-M   'P 1'
#
loop_
_entity.id
_entity.type
_entity.pdbx_description
1 polymer ?
#
loop_
_entity_poly.entity_id
_entity_poly.type
_entity_poly.pdbx_seq_one_letter_code
_entity_poly.pdbx_strand_id
1 'polypeptide(L)'
;MKDEPIRSGPDPLATAEWYSRLGDVAASIGTEHFHRNLLSLFALCVKSDSGWIIRYSRVAPPDVLYTTGVPSEIVEFYNKKCLRIDPFSLYWKNGGKPGILTLSEIGNSSPESILYGKIFRPAANISDELGMFFSTVGHCCFGLFLERERGVFSQEDIRRAKLVFPALEGCHRSHLGHLFSNLRYTDGTQAEGLLNRPTLIRDRHDVEVFANESWKRAVQSDASILPMLETLAPSDAIRTVHARDHVITSEVFDRDFALAPGGRIFMLGPKPAPQDESVGYRAAAEVLVALTPRERDILTLTMKGQATGQIAQSLGIGKGTVKNCKIRIYRKAEVTSERDLIKKFSPFFPSA
;
A
#
# COMPACT_ATOMS: atom_id res chain seq x y z
N MET A 1 4.37 -30.06 -35.58
CA MET A 1 3.97 -28.64 -35.67
C MET A 1 3.37 -28.24 -34.35
N LYS A 2 4.01 -27.30 -33.64
CA LYS A 2 3.46 -26.71 -32.42
C LYS A 2 2.51 -25.60 -32.87
N ASP A 3 1.24 -25.70 -32.51
CA ASP A 3 0.29 -24.60 -32.64
C ASP A 3 0.75 -23.47 -31.72
N GLU A 4 1.25 -22.39 -32.33
CA GLU A 4 1.43 -21.11 -31.65
C GLU A 4 0.07 -20.49 -31.33
N PRO A 5 -0.10 -19.89 -30.13
CA PRO A 5 -1.38 -19.34 -29.74
C PRO A 5 -1.69 -18.07 -30.53
N ILE A 6 -2.92 -17.99 -31.02
CA ILE A 6 -3.54 -16.79 -31.57
C ILE A 6 -3.44 -15.65 -30.54
N ARG A 7 -2.57 -14.67 -30.78
CA ARG A 7 -2.59 -13.35 -30.12
C ARG A 7 -2.25 -12.27 -31.14
N SER A 8 -3.27 -11.60 -31.66
CA SER A 8 -3.10 -10.37 -32.44
C SER A 8 -4.23 -9.37 -32.13
N GLY A 9 -4.32 -8.97 -30.86
CA GLY A 9 -4.74 -7.60 -30.58
C GLY A 9 -3.55 -6.67 -30.81
N PRO A 10 -3.75 -5.40 -31.22
CA PRO A 10 -2.64 -4.45 -31.33
C PRO A 10 -1.92 -4.32 -29.98
N ASP A 11 -0.59 -4.30 -30.01
CA ASP A 11 0.20 -4.02 -28.80
C ASP A 11 -0.23 -2.64 -28.25
N PRO A 12 -0.75 -2.55 -27.00
CA PRO A 12 -1.21 -1.28 -26.45
C PRO A 12 -0.12 -0.19 -26.49
N LEU A 13 1.14 -0.58 -26.42
CA LEU A 13 2.30 0.32 -26.48
C LEU A 13 2.65 0.79 -27.91
N ALA A 14 2.09 0.16 -28.94
CA ALA A 14 2.26 0.55 -30.34
C ALA A 14 1.19 1.56 -30.81
N THR A 15 0.34 2.05 -29.91
CA THR A 15 -0.76 2.97 -30.24
C THR A 15 -0.32 4.43 -30.11
N ALA A 16 -0.79 5.28 -31.02
CA ALA A 16 -0.56 6.73 -30.95
C ALA A 16 -1.17 7.35 -29.67
N GLU A 17 -2.27 6.76 -29.18
CA GLU A 17 -2.91 7.20 -27.93
C GLU A 17 -1.96 7.11 -26.73
N TRP A 18 -1.16 6.04 -26.63
CA TRP A 18 -0.24 5.86 -25.52
C TRP A 18 0.82 6.99 -25.46
N TYR A 19 1.42 7.33 -26.60
CA TYR A 19 2.42 8.40 -26.67
C TYR A 19 1.81 9.78 -26.44
N SER A 20 0.58 10.01 -26.90
CA SER A 20 -0.16 11.24 -26.61
C SER A 20 -0.38 11.40 -25.10
N ARG A 21 -0.84 10.33 -24.42
CA ARG A 21 -1.08 10.31 -22.97
C ARG A 21 0.20 10.42 -22.16
N LEU A 22 1.32 9.92 -22.66
CA LEU A 22 2.63 10.19 -22.07
C LEU A 22 2.97 11.69 -22.13
N GLY A 23 2.64 12.36 -23.23
CA GLY A 23 2.73 13.82 -23.34
C GLY A 23 1.88 14.54 -22.29
N ASP A 24 0.63 14.10 -22.08
CA ASP A 24 -0.26 14.64 -21.05
C ASP A 24 0.33 14.46 -19.64
N VAL A 25 0.92 13.30 -19.35
CA VAL A 25 1.63 13.04 -18.08
C VAL A 25 2.79 14.03 -17.91
N ALA A 26 3.63 14.20 -18.93
CA ALA A 26 4.76 15.12 -18.89
C ALA A 26 4.30 16.58 -18.68
N ALA A 27 3.24 17.02 -19.37
CA ALA A 27 2.67 18.34 -19.21
C ALA A 27 2.07 18.58 -17.82
N SER A 28 1.62 17.52 -17.14
CA SER A 28 1.06 17.60 -15.79
C SER A 28 2.09 17.55 -14.66
N ILE A 29 3.39 17.43 -14.95
CA ILE A 29 4.47 17.51 -13.95
C ILE A 29 4.32 18.78 -13.10
N GLY A 30 4.49 18.65 -11.79
CA GLY A 30 4.27 19.75 -10.84
C GLY A 30 2.82 20.06 -10.46
N THR A 31 1.82 19.46 -11.13
CA THR A 31 0.40 19.71 -10.85
C THR A 31 -0.24 18.63 -9.99
N GLU A 32 -1.38 18.92 -9.37
CA GLU A 32 -2.15 17.94 -8.56
C GLU A 32 -2.71 16.76 -9.39
N HIS A 33 -2.85 16.93 -10.71
CA HIS A 33 -3.39 15.90 -11.60
C HIS A 33 -2.35 14.85 -12.02
N PHE A 34 -1.07 15.08 -11.75
CA PHE A 34 0.04 14.26 -12.21
C PHE A 34 -0.15 12.75 -11.95
N HIS A 35 -0.39 12.37 -10.70
CA HIS A 35 -0.50 10.94 -10.33
C HIS A 35 -1.74 10.29 -10.95
N ARG A 36 -2.82 11.05 -11.17
CA ARG A 36 -4.03 10.55 -11.86
C ARG A 36 -3.73 10.27 -13.33
N ASN A 37 -3.05 11.20 -14.01
CA ASN A 37 -2.62 11.00 -15.39
C ASN A 37 -1.64 9.82 -15.50
N LEU A 38 -0.75 9.66 -14.52
CA LEU A 38 0.20 8.54 -14.46
C LEU A 38 -0.52 7.19 -14.32
N LEU A 39 -1.56 7.12 -13.46
CA LEU A 39 -2.42 5.95 -13.32
C LEU A 39 -3.17 5.65 -14.63
N SER A 40 -3.75 6.66 -15.28
CA SER A 40 -4.44 6.49 -16.56
C SER A 40 -3.51 5.97 -17.65
N LEU A 41 -2.28 6.48 -17.74
CA LEU A 41 -1.28 5.97 -18.68
C LEU A 41 -0.91 4.50 -18.37
N PHE A 42 -0.77 4.15 -17.09
CA PHE A 42 -0.51 2.77 -16.67
C PHE A 42 -1.65 1.83 -17.07
N ALA A 43 -2.90 2.25 -16.87
CA ALA A 43 -4.10 1.48 -17.24
C ALA A 43 -4.21 1.23 -18.77
N LEU A 44 -3.65 2.10 -19.62
CA LEU A 44 -3.57 1.86 -21.06
C LEU A 44 -2.59 0.73 -21.43
N CYS A 45 -1.57 0.46 -20.62
CA CYS A 45 -0.59 -0.59 -20.85
C CYS A 45 -1.12 -1.98 -20.46
N VAL A 46 -1.97 -2.02 -19.45
CA VAL A 46 -2.43 -3.24 -18.79
C VAL A 46 -3.92 -3.12 -18.53
N LYS A 47 -4.71 -3.92 -19.26
CA LYS A 47 -6.16 -3.97 -19.08
C LYS A 47 -6.51 -4.29 -17.63
N SER A 48 -7.39 -3.49 -17.07
CA SER A 48 -7.85 -3.51 -15.67
C SER A 48 -9.28 -2.99 -15.60
N ASP A 49 -9.95 -3.28 -14.49
CA ASP A 49 -11.35 -2.89 -14.24
C ASP A 49 -11.43 -1.69 -13.28
N SER A 50 -10.49 -1.61 -12.33
CA SER A 50 -10.37 -0.52 -11.36
C SER A 50 -8.91 -0.15 -11.10
N GLY A 51 -8.70 1.01 -10.48
CA GLY A 51 -7.37 1.46 -10.08
C GLY A 51 -7.35 2.36 -8.86
N TRP A 52 -6.20 2.36 -8.17
CA TRP A 52 -5.98 3.09 -6.92
C TRP A 52 -4.67 3.86 -6.96
N ILE A 53 -4.61 4.93 -6.18
CA ILE A 53 -3.40 5.65 -5.81
C ILE A 53 -3.34 5.62 -4.29
N ILE A 54 -2.36 4.91 -3.76
CA ILE A 54 -2.17 4.77 -2.31
C ILE A 54 -0.76 5.22 -1.96
N ARG A 55 -0.65 6.05 -0.93
CA ARG A 55 0.62 6.42 -0.34
C ARG A 55 0.95 5.47 0.81
N TYR A 56 2.14 4.89 0.77
CA TYR A 56 2.65 4.09 1.87
C TYR A 56 3.79 4.80 2.59
N SER A 57 3.97 4.41 3.85
CA SER A 57 5.08 4.84 4.69
C SER A 57 5.57 3.64 5.50
N ARG A 58 6.86 3.64 5.84
CA ARG A 58 7.41 2.63 6.75
C ARG A 58 6.88 2.73 8.19
N VAL A 59 6.35 3.89 8.57
CA VAL A 59 5.91 4.16 9.95
C VAL A 59 4.47 4.68 10.05
N ALA A 60 3.75 4.78 8.93
CA ALA A 60 2.33 5.16 8.88
C ALA A 60 1.45 3.99 8.40
N PRO A 61 0.14 4.00 8.69
CA PRO A 61 -0.80 3.27 7.86
C PRO A 61 -0.83 3.83 6.43
N PRO A 62 -1.25 3.03 5.43
CA PRO A 62 -1.52 3.51 4.09
C PRO A 62 -2.52 4.66 4.07
N ASP A 63 -2.42 5.51 3.06
CA ASP A 63 -3.32 6.64 2.83
C ASP A 63 -3.83 6.58 1.38
N VAL A 64 -5.14 6.38 1.23
CA VAL A 64 -5.78 6.26 -0.09
C VAL A 64 -6.04 7.66 -0.64
N LEU A 65 -5.37 8.00 -1.75
CA LEU A 65 -5.40 9.34 -2.31
C LEU A 65 -6.42 9.48 -3.45
N TYR A 66 -6.64 8.41 -4.21
CA TYR A 66 -7.55 8.40 -5.34
C TYR A 66 -7.95 6.98 -5.72
N THR A 67 -9.18 6.81 -6.19
CA THR A 67 -9.67 5.56 -6.79
C THR A 67 -10.47 5.84 -8.06
N THR A 68 -10.49 4.87 -8.97
CA THR A 68 -11.31 4.88 -10.19
C THR A 68 -11.90 3.50 -10.41
N GLY A 69 -13.20 3.42 -10.73
CA GLY A 69 -13.90 2.14 -10.87
C GLY A 69 -14.09 1.37 -9.56
N VAL A 70 -13.95 2.03 -8.40
CA VAL A 70 -14.08 1.41 -7.07
C VAL A 70 -15.27 2.03 -6.33
N PRO A 71 -16.25 1.25 -5.84
CA PRO A 71 -17.33 1.76 -5.00
C PRO A 71 -16.83 2.33 -3.67
N SER A 72 -17.48 3.39 -3.17
CA SER A 72 -17.07 4.06 -1.93
C SER A 72 -17.11 3.14 -0.71
N GLU A 73 -18.06 2.20 -0.65
CA GLU A 73 -18.12 1.21 0.44
C GLU A 73 -16.88 0.33 0.51
N ILE A 74 -16.23 0.05 -0.63
CA ILE A 74 -15.00 -0.75 -0.69
C ILE A 74 -13.81 0.07 -0.20
N VAL A 75 -13.75 1.36 -0.54
CA VAL A 75 -12.73 2.28 -0.02
C VAL A 75 -12.84 2.42 1.49
N GLU A 76 -14.06 2.59 2.01
CA GLU A 76 -14.30 2.62 3.45
C GLU A 76 -13.92 1.30 4.13
N PHE A 77 -14.26 0.18 3.51
CA PHE A 77 -13.92 -1.13 4.01
C PHE A 77 -12.40 -1.32 4.11
N TYR A 78 -11.66 -0.96 3.06
CA TYR A 78 -10.20 -1.00 3.07
C TYR A 78 -9.61 -0.13 4.19
N ASN A 79 -10.07 1.12 4.31
CA ASN A 79 -9.60 2.06 5.34
C ASN A 79 -9.91 1.57 6.75
N LYS A 80 -11.04 0.90 6.97
CA LYS A 80 -11.42 0.39 8.29
C LYS A 80 -10.72 -0.93 8.65
N LYS A 81 -10.46 -1.81 7.67
CA LYS A 81 -10.15 -3.22 7.93
C LYS A 81 -8.82 -3.71 7.37
N CYS A 82 -8.30 -3.08 6.31
CA CYS A 82 -7.21 -3.63 5.51
C CYS A 82 -5.88 -2.90 5.67
N LEU A 83 -5.87 -1.63 6.12
CA LEU A 83 -4.65 -0.80 6.25
C LEU A 83 -3.46 -1.48 6.94
N ARG A 84 -3.72 -2.33 7.93
CA ARG A 84 -2.67 -3.01 8.71
C ARG A 84 -2.22 -4.34 8.12
N ILE A 85 -3.07 -4.96 7.31
CA ILE A 85 -2.85 -6.30 6.76
C ILE A 85 -2.54 -6.28 5.26
N ASP A 86 -2.55 -5.09 4.66
CA ASP A 86 -2.21 -4.88 3.27
C ASP A 86 -0.79 -5.41 2.96
N PRO A 87 -0.66 -6.41 2.09
CA PRO A 87 0.61 -6.99 1.66
C PRO A 87 1.59 -5.93 1.13
N PHE A 88 1.11 -4.94 0.38
CA PHE A 88 1.91 -3.89 -0.22
C PHE A 88 2.46 -2.93 0.83
N SER A 89 1.64 -2.59 1.84
CA SER A 89 2.10 -1.83 3.01
C SER A 89 3.20 -2.58 3.75
N LEU A 90 3.01 -3.88 4.00
CA LEU A 90 3.98 -4.73 4.69
C LEU A 90 5.27 -4.88 3.89
N TYR A 91 5.18 -5.08 2.57
CA TYR A 91 6.32 -5.09 1.66
C TYR A 91 7.14 -3.80 1.79
N TRP A 92 6.48 -2.63 1.72
CA TRP A 92 7.19 -1.35 1.80
C TRP A 92 7.83 -1.11 3.18
N LYS A 93 7.13 -1.46 4.26
CA LYS A 93 7.63 -1.39 5.64
C LYS A 93 8.90 -2.22 5.83
N ASN A 94 8.98 -3.37 5.19
CA ASN A 94 10.10 -4.31 5.31
C ASN A 94 11.22 -4.07 4.29
N GLY A 95 11.45 -2.82 3.88
CA GLY A 95 12.56 -2.46 3.00
C GLY A 95 12.25 -2.64 1.50
N GLY A 96 10.98 -2.58 1.12
CA GLY A 96 10.55 -2.62 -0.28
C GLY A 96 11.24 -1.57 -1.16
N LYS A 97 11.30 -1.86 -2.46
CA LYS A 97 11.93 -1.02 -3.48
C LYS A 97 10.91 -0.59 -4.54
N PRO A 98 11.14 0.53 -5.25
CA PRO A 98 10.37 0.90 -6.43
C PRO A 98 10.34 -0.21 -7.49
N GLY A 99 9.29 -0.20 -8.30
CA GLY A 99 9.12 -1.16 -9.39
C GLY A 99 7.73 -1.77 -9.43
N ILE A 100 7.64 -2.91 -10.11
CA ILE A 100 6.39 -3.65 -10.33
C ILE A 100 6.29 -4.81 -9.35
N LEU A 101 5.13 -4.95 -8.70
CA LEU A 101 4.85 -5.98 -7.72
C LEU A 101 3.42 -6.48 -7.88
N THR A 102 3.21 -7.79 -7.79
CA THR A 102 1.84 -8.36 -7.85
C THR A 102 1.40 -8.87 -6.50
N LEU A 103 0.09 -8.87 -6.27
CA LEU A 103 -0.49 -9.51 -5.09
C LEU A 103 -0.20 -11.03 -5.05
N SER A 104 -0.03 -11.68 -6.20
CA SER A 104 0.36 -13.10 -6.24
C SER A 104 1.78 -13.35 -5.72
N GLU A 105 2.71 -12.41 -5.90
CA GLU A 105 4.10 -12.51 -5.41
C GLU A 105 4.19 -12.35 -3.89
N ILE A 106 3.38 -11.46 -3.29
CA ILE A 106 3.48 -11.10 -1.87
C ILE A 106 2.28 -11.48 -1.01
N GLY A 107 1.18 -11.93 -1.61
CA GLY A 107 -0.09 -12.22 -0.93
C GLY A 107 -0.03 -13.42 0.03
N ASN A 108 1.03 -14.22 -0.05
CA ASN A 108 1.26 -15.36 0.84
C ASN A 108 2.56 -15.23 1.66
N SER A 109 3.22 -14.07 1.66
CA SER A 109 4.51 -13.88 2.33
C SER A 109 4.39 -13.77 3.85
N SER A 110 3.20 -13.41 4.36
CA SER A 110 2.92 -13.24 5.78
C SER A 110 1.50 -13.70 6.12
N PRO A 111 1.24 -14.04 7.40
CA PRO A 111 -0.11 -14.30 7.89
C PRO A 111 -1.11 -13.18 7.53
N GLU A 112 -0.70 -11.93 7.72
CA GLU A 112 -1.49 -10.74 7.43
C GLU A 112 -1.83 -10.65 5.94
N SER A 113 -0.88 -10.94 5.07
CA SER A 113 -1.10 -10.94 3.62
C SER A 113 -2.17 -11.98 3.21
N ILE A 114 -2.15 -13.15 3.84
CA ILE A 114 -3.16 -14.20 3.59
C ILE A 114 -4.54 -13.74 4.06
N LEU A 115 -4.61 -13.08 5.22
CA LEU A 115 -5.83 -12.51 5.78
C LEU A 115 -6.42 -11.45 4.83
N TYR A 116 -5.58 -10.56 4.29
CA TYR A 116 -5.99 -9.58 3.27
C TYR A 116 -6.61 -10.26 2.04
N GLY A 117 -5.95 -11.28 1.48
CA GLY A 117 -6.45 -12.02 0.33
C GLY A 117 -7.79 -12.73 0.57
N LYS A 118 -8.12 -13.08 1.82
CA LYS A 118 -9.39 -13.73 2.19
C LYS A 118 -10.51 -12.76 2.53
N ILE A 119 -10.18 -11.52 2.88
CA ILE A 119 -11.14 -10.51 3.33
C ILE A 119 -11.39 -9.47 2.24
N PHE A 120 -10.31 -8.85 1.75
CA PHE A 120 -10.42 -7.76 0.81
C PHE A 120 -10.87 -8.24 -0.58
N ARG A 121 -10.22 -9.28 -1.13
CA ARG A 121 -10.54 -9.77 -2.49
C ARG A 121 -12.02 -10.13 -2.67
N PRO A 122 -12.67 -10.88 -1.75
CA PRO A 122 -14.09 -11.17 -1.88
C PRO A 122 -14.99 -9.94 -1.65
N ALA A 123 -14.58 -9.00 -0.79
CA ALA A 123 -15.35 -7.78 -0.53
C ALA A 123 -15.30 -6.82 -1.72
N ALA A 124 -14.11 -6.59 -2.27
CA ALA A 124 -13.86 -5.71 -3.42
C ALA A 124 -14.19 -6.36 -4.78
N ASN A 125 -14.61 -7.63 -4.80
CA ASN A 125 -14.84 -8.41 -6.04
C ASN A 125 -13.62 -8.44 -6.98
N ILE A 126 -12.41 -8.52 -6.44
CA ILE A 126 -11.18 -8.58 -7.24
C ILE A 126 -10.57 -9.98 -7.26
N SER A 127 -10.05 -10.37 -8.42
CA SER A 127 -9.35 -11.63 -8.64
C SER A 127 -7.83 -11.48 -8.64
N ASP A 128 -7.28 -10.33 -9.00
CA ASP A 128 -5.84 -10.09 -8.96
C ASP A 128 -5.54 -8.59 -8.89
N GLU A 129 -4.33 -8.25 -8.45
CA GLU A 129 -3.89 -6.87 -8.20
C GLU A 129 -2.41 -6.69 -8.58
N LEU A 130 -2.12 -5.62 -9.31
CA LEU A 130 -0.81 -5.25 -9.84
C LEU A 130 -0.47 -3.83 -9.38
N GLY A 131 0.63 -3.69 -8.64
CA GLY A 131 1.13 -2.42 -8.14
C GLY A 131 2.38 -1.95 -8.88
N MET A 132 2.47 -0.64 -9.09
CA MET A 132 3.64 0.08 -9.58
C MET A 132 4.06 1.11 -8.51
N PHE A 133 5.27 0.95 -7.96
CA PHE A 133 5.76 1.71 -6.81
C PHE A 133 6.81 2.74 -7.21
N PHE A 134 6.65 3.96 -6.72
CA PHE A 134 7.58 5.06 -6.89
C PHE A 134 8.05 5.55 -5.52
N SER A 135 9.37 5.55 -5.30
CA SER A 135 9.95 6.12 -4.08
C SER A 135 9.68 7.63 -4.01
N THR A 136 9.40 8.09 -2.81
CA THR A 136 9.39 9.50 -2.44
C THR A 136 10.33 9.74 -1.28
N VAL A 137 10.40 10.98 -0.81
CA VAL A 137 11.14 11.34 0.40
C VAL A 137 10.54 10.71 1.65
N GLY A 138 11.36 10.57 2.69
CA GLY A 138 10.93 10.16 4.01
C GLY A 138 10.49 8.70 4.10
N HIS A 139 11.13 7.82 3.34
CA HIS A 139 10.73 6.41 3.16
C HIS A 139 9.25 6.19 2.84
N CYS A 140 8.63 7.17 2.19
CA CYS A 140 7.29 7.03 1.66
C CYS A 140 7.35 6.57 0.19
N CYS A 141 6.27 6.02 -0.31
CA CYS A 141 6.10 5.79 -1.75
C CYS A 141 4.67 6.06 -2.19
N PHE A 142 4.52 6.29 -3.48
CA PHE A 142 3.25 6.14 -4.16
C PHE A 142 3.18 4.76 -4.79
N GLY A 143 2.10 4.04 -4.53
CA GLY A 143 1.70 2.85 -5.28
C GLY A 143 0.53 3.20 -6.19
N LEU A 144 0.69 2.93 -7.48
CA LEU A 144 -0.39 2.91 -8.46
C LEU A 144 -0.84 1.46 -8.65
N PHE A 145 -2.11 1.19 -8.37
CA PHE A 145 -2.65 -0.17 -8.44
C PHE A 145 -3.64 -0.28 -9.58
N LEU A 146 -3.57 -1.40 -10.27
CA LEU A 146 -4.55 -1.86 -11.22
C LEU A 146 -5.10 -3.19 -10.72
N GLU A 147 -6.43 -3.33 -10.73
CA GLU A 147 -7.11 -4.54 -10.29
C GLU A 147 -7.93 -5.14 -11.43
N ARG A 148 -8.17 -6.44 -11.34
CA ARG A 148 -9.10 -7.17 -12.21
C ARG A 148 -10.18 -7.82 -11.37
N GLU A 149 -11.40 -7.81 -11.86
CA GLU A 149 -12.50 -8.60 -11.27
C GLU A 149 -12.40 -10.07 -11.67
N ARG A 150 -11.85 -10.35 -12.86
CA ARG A 150 -11.73 -11.71 -13.40
C ARG A 150 -10.36 -11.96 -14.02
N GLY A 151 -9.83 -13.16 -13.74
CA GLY A 151 -8.54 -13.61 -14.25
C GLY A 151 -7.35 -13.10 -13.44
N VAL A 152 -6.16 -13.30 -13.97
CA VAL A 152 -4.89 -12.88 -13.35
C VAL A 152 -4.09 -12.02 -14.32
N PHE A 153 -3.21 -11.18 -13.81
CA PHE A 153 -2.23 -10.48 -14.64
C PHE A 153 -1.25 -11.49 -15.23
N SER A 154 -1.15 -11.50 -16.56
CA SER A 154 -0.28 -12.43 -17.27
C SER A 154 1.18 -11.99 -17.22
N GLN A 155 2.10 -12.90 -17.52
CA GLN A 155 3.53 -12.54 -17.64
C GLN A 155 3.77 -11.43 -18.68
N GLU A 156 2.94 -11.37 -19.72
CA GLU A 156 3.00 -10.32 -20.72
C GLU A 156 2.50 -8.97 -20.18
N ASP A 157 1.47 -8.97 -19.33
CA ASP A 157 1.03 -7.76 -18.61
C ASP A 157 2.15 -7.21 -17.72
N ILE A 158 2.79 -8.10 -16.94
CA ILE A 158 3.91 -7.75 -16.05
C ILE A 158 5.11 -7.26 -16.87
N ARG A 159 5.41 -7.89 -18.01
CA ARG A 159 6.48 -7.46 -18.92
C ARG A 159 6.24 -6.05 -19.44
N ARG A 160 5.02 -5.73 -19.89
CA ARG A 160 4.65 -4.37 -20.33
C ARG A 160 4.77 -3.35 -19.21
N ALA A 161 4.28 -3.66 -18.01
CA ALA A 161 4.40 -2.80 -16.84
C ALA A 161 5.88 -2.50 -16.50
N LYS A 162 6.73 -3.53 -16.52
CA LYS A 162 8.18 -3.39 -16.30
C LYS A 162 8.87 -2.59 -17.42
N LEU A 163 8.42 -2.73 -18.66
CA LEU A 163 8.97 -2.02 -19.81
C LEU A 163 8.73 -0.51 -19.72
N VAL A 164 7.53 -0.08 -19.30
CA VAL A 164 7.19 1.35 -19.20
C VAL A 164 7.68 2.00 -17.91
N PHE A 165 7.91 1.20 -16.85
CA PHE A 165 8.25 1.70 -15.52
C PHE A 165 9.37 2.77 -15.50
N PRO A 166 10.53 2.62 -16.19
CA PRO A 166 11.59 3.62 -16.12
C PRO A 166 11.18 5.00 -16.64
N ALA A 167 10.32 5.05 -17.67
CA ALA A 167 9.81 6.31 -18.20
C ALA A 167 8.88 7.02 -17.20
N LEU A 168 7.96 6.24 -16.61
CA LEU A 168 7.02 6.75 -15.60
C LEU A 168 7.74 7.17 -14.32
N GLU A 169 8.78 6.43 -13.92
CA GLU A 169 9.63 6.76 -12.77
C GLU A 169 10.39 8.06 -13.02
N GLY A 170 10.94 8.27 -14.23
CA GLY A 170 11.55 9.53 -14.63
C GLY A 170 10.59 10.71 -14.52
N CYS A 171 9.35 10.57 -15.03
CA CYS A 171 8.30 11.58 -14.87
C CYS A 171 8.00 11.86 -13.40
N HIS A 172 7.88 10.82 -12.57
CA HIS A 172 7.61 10.97 -11.13
C HIS A 172 8.76 11.70 -10.41
N ARG A 173 10.01 11.36 -10.71
CA ARG A 173 11.18 12.08 -10.16
C ARG A 173 11.18 13.56 -10.54
N SER A 174 10.86 13.88 -11.80
CA SER A 174 10.72 15.27 -12.25
C SER A 174 9.57 15.99 -11.55
N HIS A 175 8.43 15.31 -11.33
CA HIS A 175 7.31 15.83 -10.57
C HIS A 175 7.70 16.16 -9.12
N LEU A 176 8.38 15.25 -8.42
CA LEU A 176 8.91 15.53 -7.08
C LEU A 176 9.88 16.72 -7.11
N GLY A 177 10.83 16.74 -8.04
CA GLY A 177 11.78 17.84 -8.19
C GLY A 177 11.11 19.20 -8.37
N HIS A 178 10.05 19.27 -9.19
CA HIS A 178 9.27 20.50 -9.39
C HIS A 178 8.53 20.91 -8.12
N LEU A 179 7.83 19.98 -7.47
CA LEU A 179 7.09 20.27 -6.24
C LEU A 179 8.01 20.80 -5.15
N PHE A 180 9.13 20.12 -4.90
CA PHE A 180 10.10 20.57 -3.90
C PHE A 180 10.75 21.91 -4.29
N SER A 181 10.97 22.17 -5.58
CA SER A 181 11.45 23.49 -6.03
C SER A 181 10.43 24.58 -5.70
N ASN A 182 9.14 24.33 -5.91
CA ASN A 182 8.07 25.28 -5.56
C ASN A 182 7.98 25.51 -4.05
N LEU A 183 8.29 24.52 -3.22
CA LEU A 183 8.35 24.69 -1.76
C LEU A 183 9.39 25.72 -1.30
N ARG A 184 10.46 25.96 -2.09
CA ARG A 184 11.43 27.02 -1.77
C ARG A 184 10.85 28.43 -1.93
N TYR A 185 9.82 28.59 -2.76
CA TYR A 185 9.34 29.90 -3.22
C TYR A 185 7.89 30.20 -2.83
N THR A 186 7.15 29.23 -2.28
CA THR A 186 5.75 29.39 -1.87
C THR A 186 5.59 29.16 -0.38
N ASP A 187 4.72 29.94 0.27
CA ASP A 187 4.41 29.90 1.71
C ASP A 187 3.61 28.63 2.13
N GLY A 188 4.03 27.44 1.67
CA GLY A 188 3.59 26.15 2.17
C GLY A 188 2.20 25.64 1.76
N THR A 189 1.33 26.45 1.16
CA THR A 189 -0.06 26.06 0.86
C THR A 189 -0.20 25.02 -0.25
N GLN A 190 0.69 24.99 -1.26
CA GLN A 190 0.69 23.94 -2.30
C GLN A 190 1.40 22.65 -1.85
N ALA A 191 2.02 22.63 -0.67
CA ALA A 191 2.75 21.50 -0.09
C ALA A 191 1.85 20.45 0.58
N GLU A 192 0.59 20.80 0.84
CA GLU A 192 -0.31 20.09 1.78
C GLU A 192 -0.69 18.66 1.36
N GLY A 193 -0.28 18.19 0.17
CA GLY A 193 -0.45 16.80 -0.26
C GLY A 193 0.81 15.91 -0.19
N LEU A 194 2.01 16.49 -0.19
CA LEU A 194 3.26 15.70 -0.23
C LEU A 194 3.77 15.33 1.16
N LEU A 195 3.73 16.27 2.09
CA LEU A 195 4.32 16.15 3.42
C LEU A 195 3.27 16.47 4.48
N ASN A 196 2.37 15.53 4.73
CA ASN A 196 1.27 15.69 5.70
C ASN A 196 1.74 15.55 7.17
N ARG A 197 3.04 15.36 7.39
CA ARG A 197 3.65 15.17 8.71
C ARG A 197 4.51 16.37 9.06
N PRO A 198 4.73 16.66 10.35
CA PRO A 198 5.73 17.63 10.74
C PRO A 198 7.07 17.27 10.12
N THR A 199 7.56 18.09 9.20
CA THR A 199 8.76 17.82 8.40
C THR A 199 9.69 19.05 8.37
N LEU A 200 10.97 18.78 8.61
CA LEU A 200 12.07 19.71 8.41
C LEU A 200 13.06 19.13 7.40
N ILE A 201 13.56 19.97 6.50
CA ILE A 201 14.62 19.63 5.55
C ILE A 201 15.79 20.60 5.77
N ARG A 202 16.96 20.02 5.99
CA ARG A 202 18.23 20.75 6.05
C ARG A 202 19.10 20.38 4.85
N ASP A 203 19.92 21.31 4.37
CA ASP A 203 20.91 21.02 3.34
C ASP A 203 22.12 20.27 3.93
N ARG A 204 23.16 20.03 3.10
CA ARG A 204 24.39 19.34 3.53
C ARG A 204 25.24 20.12 4.54
N HIS A 205 24.91 21.38 4.80
CA HIS A 205 25.57 22.27 5.76
C HIS A 205 24.68 22.53 6.98
N ASP A 206 23.65 21.71 7.18
CA ASP A 206 22.66 21.81 8.25
C ASP A 206 21.82 23.11 8.22
N VAL A 207 21.78 23.81 7.09
CA VAL A 207 20.93 25.00 6.90
C VAL A 207 19.50 24.56 6.64
N GLU A 208 18.53 25.09 7.39
CA GLU A 208 17.10 24.86 7.14
C GLU A 208 16.72 25.39 5.75
N VAL A 209 16.30 24.47 4.88
CA VAL A 209 15.81 24.79 3.53
C VAL A 209 14.29 24.81 3.49
N PHE A 210 13.64 24.03 4.35
CA PHE A 210 12.18 23.94 4.43
C PHE A 210 11.73 23.40 5.79
N ALA A 211 10.69 24.01 6.36
CA ALA A 211 9.94 23.46 7.48
C ALA A 211 8.45 23.78 7.29
N ASN A 212 7.59 22.77 7.35
CA ASN A 212 6.14 23.00 7.24
C ASN A 212 5.54 23.51 8.56
N GLU A 213 4.33 24.05 8.49
CA GLU A 213 3.66 24.65 9.66
C GLU A 213 3.43 23.65 10.80
N SER A 214 3.17 22.38 10.48
CA SER A 214 3.03 21.33 11.49
C SER A 214 4.34 21.04 12.23
N TRP A 215 5.51 21.14 11.56
CA TRP A 215 6.83 21.10 12.21
C TRP A 215 7.02 22.27 13.17
N LYS A 216 6.77 23.49 12.71
CA LYS A 216 6.94 24.70 13.53
C LYS A 216 6.08 24.63 14.79
N ARG A 217 4.81 24.21 14.67
CA ARG A 217 3.91 24.01 15.81
C ARG A 217 4.41 22.91 16.75
N ALA A 218 4.90 21.80 16.23
CA ALA A 218 5.38 20.69 17.06
C ALA A 218 6.59 21.12 17.90
N VAL A 219 7.57 21.80 17.30
CA VAL A 219 8.76 22.33 18.01
C VAL A 219 8.37 23.37 19.07
N GLN A 220 7.36 24.20 18.80
CA GLN A 220 6.82 25.13 19.80
C GLN A 220 6.17 24.41 20.98
N SER A 221 5.51 23.26 20.73
CA SER A 221 4.83 22.47 21.78
C SER A 221 5.76 21.55 22.58
N ASP A 222 6.84 21.06 21.96
CA ASP A 222 7.78 20.10 22.55
C ASP A 222 9.23 20.57 22.36
N ALA A 223 9.73 21.30 23.36
CA ALA A 223 11.08 21.85 23.38
C ALA A 223 12.19 20.77 23.38
N SER A 224 11.87 19.50 23.58
CA SER A 224 12.86 18.41 23.52
C SER A 224 13.21 17.97 22.09
N ILE A 225 12.44 18.41 21.09
CA ILE A 225 12.65 18.01 19.69
C ILE A 225 14.01 18.45 19.16
N LEU A 226 14.35 19.74 19.28
CA LEU A 226 15.60 20.28 18.73
C LEU A 226 16.85 19.65 19.37
N PRO A 227 16.97 19.54 20.71
CA PRO A 227 18.11 18.87 21.33
C PRO A 227 18.26 17.41 20.90
N MET A 228 17.16 16.66 20.78
CA MET A 228 17.21 15.27 20.33
C MET A 228 17.62 15.15 18.86
N LEU A 229 17.19 16.10 18.02
CA LEU A 229 17.53 16.14 16.60
C LEU A 229 19.04 16.24 16.40
N GLU A 230 19.73 17.06 17.19
CA GLU A 230 21.19 17.24 17.09
C GLU A 230 21.98 15.99 17.50
N THR A 231 21.36 15.02 18.18
CA THR A 231 22.01 13.73 18.50
C THR A 231 22.07 12.77 17.30
N LEU A 232 21.32 13.05 16.23
CA LEU A 232 21.26 12.22 15.03
C LEU A 232 22.45 12.54 14.12
N ALA A 233 23.52 11.74 14.20
CA ALA A 233 24.61 11.80 13.23
C ALA A 233 24.12 11.48 11.79
N PRO A 234 24.71 12.10 10.75
CA PRO A 234 24.43 11.75 9.36
C PRO A 234 24.70 10.25 9.11
N SER A 235 23.74 9.57 8.48
CA SER A 235 23.83 8.13 8.21
C SER A 235 22.97 7.79 7.01
N ASP A 236 23.44 6.87 6.17
CA ASP A 236 22.67 6.33 5.04
C ASP A 236 21.50 5.44 5.50
N ALA A 237 21.45 5.08 6.79
CA ALA A 237 20.36 4.33 7.40
C ALA A 237 19.45 5.26 8.21
N ILE A 238 18.16 4.89 8.30
CA ILE A 238 17.19 5.57 9.17
C ILE A 238 17.71 5.61 10.59
N ARG A 239 17.73 6.81 11.16
CA ARG A 239 17.98 7.00 12.59
C ARG A 239 16.72 7.51 13.26
N THR A 240 16.45 6.93 14.42
CA THR A 240 15.26 7.25 15.23
C THR A 240 15.71 7.67 16.62
N VAL A 241 15.20 8.80 17.09
CA VAL A 241 15.36 9.26 18.48
C VAL A 241 14.00 9.65 19.05
N HIS A 242 13.89 9.63 20.36
CA HIS A 242 12.64 9.89 21.06
C HIS A 242 12.70 11.27 21.70
N ALA A 243 11.82 12.16 21.25
CA ALA A 243 11.44 13.36 21.97
C ALA A 243 10.40 13.00 23.05
N ARG A 244 9.94 14.00 23.80
CA ARG A 244 8.94 13.85 24.86
C ARG A 244 7.68 13.20 24.34
N ASP A 245 7.08 13.79 23.31
CA ASP A 245 5.78 13.37 22.76
C ASP A 245 5.90 12.80 21.34
N HIS A 246 7.08 12.94 20.72
CA HIS A 246 7.32 12.58 19.32
C HIS A 246 8.44 11.57 19.15
N VAL A 247 8.38 10.83 18.05
CA VAL A 247 9.50 10.06 17.53
C VAL A 247 10.06 10.83 16.35
N ILE A 248 11.35 11.19 16.41
CA ILE A 248 12.05 11.88 15.34
C ILE A 248 12.75 10.83 14.48
N THR A 249 12.46 10.83 13.19
CA THR A 249 13.17 10.00 12.20
C THR A 249 13.96 10.90 11.25
N SER A 250 15.21 10.52 10.96
CA SER A 250 16.06 11.23 10.00
C SER A 250 16.62 10.27 8.93
N GLU A 251 16.70 10.79 7.71
CA GLU A 251 17.37 10.18 6.56
C GLU A 251 18.19 11.24 5.78
N VAL A 252 19.16 10.77 5.00
CA VAL A 252 19.97 11.59 4.09
C VAL A 252 19.37 11.52 2.69
N PHE A 253 19.33 12.64 1.99
CA PHE A 253 18.93 12.70 0.60
C PHE A 253 20.05 12.27 -0.35
N ASP A 254 19.67 11.70 -1.48
CA ASP A 254 20.59 11.49 -2.60
C ASP A 254 21.22 12.83 -3.05
N ARG A 255 22.41 12.74 -3.65
CA ARG A 255 23.12 13.90 -4.17
C ARG A 255 22.38 14.60 -5.32
N ASP A 256 21.39 13.94 -5.92
CA ASP A 256 20.60 14.48 -7.03
C ASP A 256 19.24 15.05 -6.57
N PHE A 257 18.98 15.10 -5.26
CA PHE A 257 17.72 15.64 -4.74
C PHE A 257 17.66 17.17 -4.88
N ALA A 258 16.79 17.67 -5.77
CA ALA A 258 16.78 19.07 -6.21
C ALA A 258 16.71 20.12 -5.08
N LEU A 259 15.98 19.84 -4.00
CA LEU A 259 15.79 20.78 -2.89
C LEU A 259 16.94 20.79 -1.90
N ALA A 260 17.58 19.67 -1.65
CA ALA A 260 18.67 19.58 -0.67
C ALA A 260 19.64 18.46 -1.08
N PRO A 261 20.48 18.68 -2.12
CA PRO A 261 21.44 17.70 -2.60
C PRO A 261 22.37 17.21 -1.48
N GLY A 262 22.26 15.94 -1.07
CA GLY A 262 23.04 15.41 0.06
C GLY A 262 22.67 16.01 1.42
N GLY A 263 21.50 16.66 1.52
CA GLY A 263 20.95 17.17 2.76
C GLY A 263 20.22 16.08 3.55
N ARG A 264 19.39 16.50 4.49
CA ARG A 264 18.67 15.61 5.41
C ARG A 264 17.22 16.03 5.55
N ILE A 265 16.36 15.04 5.75
CA ILE A 265 14.97 15.26 6.16
C ILE A 265 14.77 14.67 7.55
N PHE A 266 13.99 15.40 8.35
CA PHE A 266 13.58 15.05 9.69
C PHE A 266 12.06 15.06 9.70
N MET A 267 11.47 14.00 10.23
CA MET A 267 10.02 13.87 10.34
C MET A 267 9.66 13.50 11.78
N LEU A 268 8.56 14.07 12.26
CA LEU A 268 7.95 13.68 13.53
C LEU A 268 6.83 12.69 13.29
N GLY A 269 6.92 11.55 13.94
CA GLY A 269 5.82 10.59 14.08
C GLY A 269 5.22 10.65 15.49
N PRO A 270 3.95 10.27 15.65
CA PRO A 270 3.39 10.06 16.98
C PRO A 270 4.14 8.93 17.68
N LYS A 271 4.29 9.03 19.00
CA LYS A 271 4.76 7.91 19.80
C LYS A 271 3.77 6.75 19.62
N PRO A 272 4.21 5.54 19.25
CA PRO A 272 3.29 4.43 19.03
C PRO A 272 2.50 4.15 20.32
N ALA A 273 1.16 4.23 20.23
CA ALA A 273 0.25 3.80 21.29
C ALA A 273 0.28 2.26 21.44
N PRO A 274 -0.14 1.71 22.60
CA PRO A 274 -0.06 0.27 22.88
C PRO A 274 -0.76 -0.59 21.83
N GLN A 275 -0.17 -1.76 21.60
CA GLN A 275 -0.35 -2.74 20.52
C GLN A 275 -1.73 -3.42 20.41
N ASP A 276 -2.77 -2.99 21.12
CA ASP A 276 -3.96 -3.82 21.40
C ASP A 276 -4.72 -4.32 20.15
N GLU A 277 -4.95 -3.44 19.15
CA GLU A 277 -5.56 -3.87 17.88
C GLU A 277 -4.63 -4.72 17.01
N SER A 278 -3.31 -4.49 17.09
CA SER A 278 -2.32 -5.24 16.30
C SER A 278 -2.18 -6.69 16.77
N VAL A 279 -2.41 -6.96 18.06
CA VAL A 279 -2.43 -8.31 18.63
C VAL A 279 -3.62 -9.09 18.10
N GLY A 280 -4.80 -8.46 17.98
CA GLY A 280 -6.01 -9.11 17.45
C GLY A 280 -5.88 -9.58 16.00
N TYR A 281 -5.38 -8.72 15.12
CA TYR A 281 -5.14 -9.08 13.71
C TYR A 281 -4.08 -10.16 13.55
N ARG A 282 -2.99 -10.06 14.31
CA ARG A 282 -1.91 -11.06 14.28
C ARG A 282 -2.39 -12.43 14.77
N ALA A 283 -3.11 -12.48 15.89
CA ALA A 283 -3.68 -13.72 16.41
C ALA A 283 -4.66 -14.36 15.41
N ALA A 284 -5.52 -13.56 14.77
CA ALA A 284 -6.44 -14.05 13.74
C ALA A 284 -5.69 -14.58 12.50
N ALA A 285 -4.62 -13.89 12.10
CA ALA A 285 -3.79 -14.26 10.97
C ALA A 285 -2.99 -15.55 11.24
N GLU A 286 -2.44 -15.72 12.44
CA GLU A 286 -1.74 -16.95 12.87
C GLU A 286 -2.66 -18.18 12.79
N VAL A 287 -3.92 -18.03 13.21
CA VAL A 287 -4.92 -19.10 13.05
C VAL A 287 -5.13 -19.43 11.57
N LEU A 288 -5.27 -18.43 10.69
CA LEU A 288 -5.45 -18.67 9.25
C LEU A 288 -4.26 -19.40 8.61
N VAL A 289 -3.04 -19.12 9.06
CA VAL A 289 -1.84 -19.84 8.60
C VAL A 289 -1.88 -21.29 9.03
N ALA A 290 -2.32 -21.57 10.26
CA ALA A 290 -2.50 -22.94 10.75
C ALA A 290 -3.61 -23.72 10.01
N LEU A 291 -4.56 -23.02 9.37
CA LEU A 291 -5.60 -23.64 8.54
C LEU A 291 -5.04 -24.09 7.17
N THR A 292 -5.43 -25.29 6.76
CA THR A 292 -5.23 -25.78 5.39
C THR A 292 -6.05 -24.93 4.40
N PRO A 293 -5.70 -24.90 3.10
CA PRO A 293 -6.47 -24.16 2.10
C PRO A 293 -7.98 -24.45 2.14
N ARG A 294 -8.34 -25.75 2.29
CA ARG A 294 -9.73 -26.18 2.38
C ARG A 294 -10.43 -25.71 3.67
N GLU A 295 -9.74 -25.73 4.80
CA GLU A 295 -10.27 -25.20 6.06
C GLU A 295 -10.51 -23.68 5.99
N ARG A 296 -9.63 -22.94 5.30
CA ARG A 296 -9.83 -21.49 5.07
C ARG A 296 -11.06 -21.21 4.22
N ASP A 297 -11.31 -22.02 3.20
CA ASP A 297 -12.51 -21.87 2.35
C ASP A 297 -13.79 -22.12 3.15
N ILE A 298 -13.79 -23.16 4.00
CA ILE A 298 -14.91 -23.46 4.91
C ILE A 298 -15.13 -22.33 5.93
N LEU A 299 -14.05 -21.80 6.52
CA LEU A 299 -14.12 -20.65 7.42
C LEU A 299 -14.74 -19.43 6.70
N THR A 300 -14.27 -19.13 5.49
CA THR A 300 -14.77 -17.98 4.71
C THR A 300 -16.28 -18.10 4.47
N LEU A 301 -16.76 -19.27 4.04
CA LEU A 301 -18.19 -19.49 3.82
C LEU A 301 -19.00 -19.49 5.12
N THR A 302 -18.41 -19.95 6.23
CA THR A 302 -19.02 -19.86 7.57
C THR A 302 -19.18 -18.40 8.01
N MET A 303 -18.15 -17.57 7.79
CA MET A 303 -18.21 -16.13 8.10
C MET A 303 -19.20 -15.37 7.21
N LYS A 304 -19.50 -15.88 6.01
CA LYS A 304 -20.61 -15.39 5.15
C LYS A 304 -22.00 -15.85 5.59
N GLY A 305 -22.13 -16.53 6.74
CA GLY A 305 -23.40 -17.01 7.27
C GLY A 305 -23.97 -18.23 6.56
N GLN A 306 -23.19 -18.94 5.73
CA GLN A 306 -23.71 -20.11 5.02
C GLN A 306 -23.88 -21.33 5.94
N ALA A 307 -25.01 -22.01 5.79
CA ALA A 307 -25.29 -23.25 6.50
C ALA A 307 -24.37 -24.39 6.02
N THR A 308 -24.09 -25.37 6.88
CA THR A 308 -23.24 -26.55 6.55
C THR A 308 -23.63 -27.25 5.25
N GLY A 309 -24.93 -27.29 4.92
CA GLY A 309 -25.41 -27.85 3.65
C GLY A 309 -25.02 -27.02 2.43
N GLN A 310 -25.12 -25.69 2.53
CA GLN A 310 -24.72 -24.76 1.47
C GLN A 310 -23.21 -24.81 1.26
N ILE A 311 -22.42 -24.81 2.33
CA ILE A 311 -20.96 -24.96 2.28
C ILE A 311 -20.56 -26.25 1.56
N ALA A 312 -21.21 -27.36 1.90
CA ALA A 312 -20.97 -28.67 1.28
C ALA A 312 -21.24 -28.63 -0.23
N GLN A 313 -22.35 -28.01 -0.63
CA GLN A 313 -22.72 -27.82 -2.03
C GLN A 313 -21.74 -26.92 -2.78
N SER A 314 -21.38 -25.75 -2.21
CA SER A 314 -20.46 -24.80 -2.82
C SER A 314 -19.05 -25.36 -3.03
N LEU A 315 -18.60 -26.26 -2.15
CA LEU A 315 -17.25 -26.85 -2.21
C LEU A 315 -17.21 -28.23 -2.86
N GLY A 316 -18.36 -28.81 -3.23
CA GLY A 316 -18.46 -30.15 -3.83
C GLY A 316 -18.01 -31.27 -2.88
N ILE A 317 -18.30 -31.17 -1.59
CA ILE A 317 -17.87 -32.13 -0.55
C ILE A 317 -19.05 -32.61 0.31
N GLY A 318 -18.85 -33.71 1.04
CA GLY A 318 -19.87 -34.23 1.95
C GLY A 318 -20.13 -33.32 3.16
N LYS A 319 -21.39 -33.24 3.62
CA LYS A 319 -21.77 -32.50 4.85
C LYS A 319 -20.97 -32.98 6.09
N GLY A 320 -20.69 -34.28 6.17
CA GLY A 320 -19.84 -34.85 7.23
C GLY A 320 -18.41 -34.33 7.19
N THR A 321 -17.85 -34.15 5.99
CA THR A 321 -16.53 -33.54 5.79
C THR A 321 -16.51 -32.09 6.27
N VAL A 322 -17.54 -31.30 5.95
CA VAL A 322 -17.65 -29.91 6.44
C VAL A 322 -17.69 -29.86 7.97
N LYS A 323 -18.51 -30.72 8.62
CA LYS A 323 -18.57 -30.80 10.09
C LYS A 323 -17.22 -31.15 10.69
N ASN A 324 -16.54 -32.16 10.14
CA ASN A 324 -15.21 -32.57 10.59
C ASN A 324 -14.16 -31.47 10.42
N CYS A 325 -14.21 -30.73 9.31
CA CYS A 325 -13.34 -29.57 9.10
C CYS A 325 -13.65 -28.44 10.09
N LYS A 326 -14.92 -28.12 10.36
CA LYS A 326 -15.30 -27.12 11.37
C LYS A 326 -14.75 -27.46 12.75
N ILE A 327 -14.80 -28.73 13.17
CA ILE A 327 -14.20 -29.19 14.44
C ILE A 327 -12.68 -28.95 14.47
N ARG A 328 -11.97 -29.22 13.37
CA ARG A 328 -10.53 -28.94 13.26
C ARG A 328 -10.24 -27.44 13.30
N ILE A 329 -11.06 -26.64 12.63
CA ILE A 329 -10.97 -25.18 12.67
C ILE A 329 -11.14 -24.67 14.10
N TYR A 330 -12.16 -25.16 14.83
CA TYR A 330 -12.38 -24.77 16.24
C TYR A 330 -11.16 -25.07 17.11
N ARG A 331 -10.58 -26.27 16.96
CA ARG A 331 -9.35 -26.65 17.68
C ARG A 331 -8.18 -25.73 17.35
N LYS A 332 -7.96 -25.42 16.06
CA LYS A 332 -6.87 -24.53 15.61
C LYS A 332 -7.10 -23.06 15.98
N ALA A 333 -8.36 -22.64 16.09
CA ALA A 333 -8.75 -21.30 16.50
C ALA A 333 -8.90 -21.15 18.01
N GLU A 334 -8.73 -22.23 18.78
CA GLU A 334 -8.91 -22.28 20.24
C GLU A 334 -10.30 -21.79 20.68
N VAL A 335 -11.33 -22.26 19.99
CA VAL A 335 -12.74 -21.98 20.31
C VAL A 335 -13.52 -23.29 20.43
N THR A 336 -14.68 -23.25 21.09
CA THR A 336 -15.49 -24.48 21.31
C THR A 336 -16.78 -24.50 20.50
N SER A 337 -17.18 -23.37 19.91
CA SER A 337 -18.44 -23.24 19.18
C SER A 337 -18.31 -22.39 17.91
N GLU A 338 -19.27 -22.54 17.00
CA GLU A 338 -19.39 -21.67 15.82
C GLU A 338 -19.61 -20.21 16.22
N ARG A 339 -20.37 -19.97 17.29
CA ARG A 339 -20.63 -18.64 17.82
C ARG A 339 -19.35 -17.96 18.30
N ASP A 340 -18.48 -18.69 19.00
CA ASP A 340 -17.20 -18.17 19.45
C ASP A 340 -16.24 -17.94 18.29
N LEU A 341 -16.27 -18.83 17.28
CA LEU A 341 -15.52 -18.63 16.04
C LEU A 341 -15.96 -17.35 15.33
N ILE A 342 -17.28 -17.14 15.16
CA ILE A 342 -17.83 -15.94 14.56
C ILE A 342 -17.44 -14.72 15.38
N LYS A 343 -17.57 -14.74 16.71
CA LYS A 343 -17.17 -13.63 17.58
C LYS A 343 -15.68 -13.28 17.44
N LYS A 344 -14.81 -14.30 17.32
CA LYS A 344 -13.37 -14.13 17.16
C LYS A 344 -13.00 -13.53 15.81
N PHE A 345 -13.73 -13.89 14.74
CA PHE A 345 -13.40 -13.47 13.38
C PHE A 345 -14.27 -12.34 12.81
N SER A 346 -15.40 -12.00 13.42
CA SER A 346 -16.31 -10.94 12.97
C SER A 346 -15.66 -9.54 12.88
N PRO A 347 -14.64 -9.18 13.69
CA PRO A 347 -13.95 -7.91 13.49
C PRO A 347 -13.23 -7.81 12.14
N PHE A 348 -12.93 -8.94 11.50
CA PHE A 348 -12.09 -9.03 10.31
C PHE A 348 -12.88 -9.31 9.03
N PHE A 349 -13.95 -10.10 9.10
CA PHE A 349 -14.77 -10.41 7.93
C PHE A 349 -15.84 -9.35 7.68
N PRO A 350 -16.23 -9.09 6.41
CA PRO A 350 -17.39 -8.26 6.11
C PRO A 350 -18.64 -8.84 6.78
N SER A 351 -19.49 -7.97 7.31
CA SER A 351 -20.81 -8.38 7.81
C SER A 351 -21.64 -8.89 6.63
N ALA A 352 -22.28 -10.05 6.83
CA ALA A 352 -23.11 -10.71 5.81
C ALA A 352 -24.35 -9.89 5.43
#